data_AF-A0A4T0NLC9-F1
#
_entry.id   AF-A0A4T0NLC9-F1
#
_cell.length_a   1.000
_cell.length_b   1.000
_cell.length_c   1.000
_cell.angle_alpha   90.00
_cell.angle_beta   90.00
_cell.angle_gamma   90.00
#
_symmetry.space_group_name_H-M   'P 1'
#
loop_
_entity.id
_entity.type
_entity.pdbx_description
1 polymer ?
#
loop_
_entity_poly.entity_id
_entity_poly.type
_entity_poly.pdbx_seq_one_letter_code
_entity_poly.pdbx_strand_id
1 'polypeptide(L)'
;MAPHVTPEEFIKDLTELFRLASDSGTVFLTQKRYDYNENADSNMNNTADSQYDVLLRASAQVGDKQHKTATRIASTQLDSFIGQYNSLLHQSLQAKMRKRDRKREKRKADIAAIRKRKLETPTDIPKTKRGAGRRKFQRKVKAEQKRVQALNKTL
;
A
#
# COMPACT_ATOMS: atom_id res chain seq x y z
N MET A 1 6.71 -16.54 26.30
CA MET A 1 5.78 -15.40 26.12
C MET A 1 6.58 -14.16 25.80
N ALA A 2 6.06 -13.22 25.01
CA ALA A 2 6.71 -11.93 24.83
C ALA A 2 6.49 -11.11 26.12
N PRO A 3 7.53 -10.44 26.66
CA PRO A 3 7.36 -9.54 27.80
C PRO A 3 6.38 -8.42 27.44
N HIS A 4 5.43 -8.17 28.33
CA HIS A 4 4.52 -7.04 28.24
C HIS A 4 5.19 -5.81 28.85
N VAL A 5 5.36 -4.77 28.04
CA VAL A 5 6.03 -3.52 28.40
C VAL A 5 5.08 -2.34 28.25
N THR A 6 5.44 -1.21 28.87
CA THR A 6 4.68 0.03 28.72
C THR A 6 4.76 0.56 27.28
N PRO A 7 3.79 1.38 26.81
CA PRO A 7 3.82 1.90 25.45
C PRO A 7 5.09 2.70 25.11
N GLU A 8 5.64 3.44 26.06
CA GLU A 8 6.86 4.23 25.88
C GLU A 8 8.11 3.35 25.75
N GLU A 9 8.23 2.32 26.60
CA GLU A 9 9.31 1.33 26.53
C GLU A 9 9.24 0.54 25.22
N PHE A 10 8.03 0.20 24.76
CA PHE A 10 7.84 -0.48 23.47
C PHE A 10 8.41 0.32 22.30
N ILE A 11 8.26 1.64 22.28
CA ILE A 11 8.81 2.51 21.23
C ILE A 11 10.34 2.52 21.29
N LYS A 12 10.94 2.53 22.49
CA LYS A 12 12.39 2.44 22.67
C LYS A 12 12.93 1.10 22.17
N ASP A 13 12.33 -0.01 22.62
CA ASP A 13 12.69 -1.36 22.20
C ASP A 13 12.55 -1.54 20.68
N LEU A 14 11.49 -0.96 20.09
CA LEU A 14 11.27 -1.01 18.64
C LEU A 14 12.33 -0.20 17.88
N THR A 15 12.77 0.93 18.43
CA THR A 15 13.86 1.73 17.85
C THR A 15 15.17 0.93 17.83
N GLU A 16 15.49 0.27 18.94
CA GLU A 16 16.67 -0.60 19.04
C GLU A 16 16.59 -1.79 18.08
N LEU A 17 15.42 -2.41 17.98
CA LEU A 17 15.13 -3.50 17.04
C LEU A 17 15.39 -3.09 15.59
N PHE A 18 14.93 -1.91 15.16
CA PHE A 18 15.18 -1.43 13.80
C PHE A 18 16.64 -1.08 13.53
N ARG A 19 17.40 -0.71 14.56
CA ARG A 19 18.85 -0.50 14.48
C ARG A 19 19.59 -1.83 14.35
N LEU A 20 19.22 -2.83 15.13
CA LEU A 20 19.82 -4.17 15.08
C LEU A 20 19.51 -4.89 13.76
N ALA A 21 18.29 -4.75 13.26
CA ALA A 21 17.87 -5.30 11.97
C ALA A 21 18.16 -4.35 10.78
N SER A 22 19.19 -3.49 10.88
CA SER A 22 19.56 -2.58 9.79
C SER A 22 20.13 -3.31 8.58
N ASP A 23 21.03 -4.26 8.84
CA ASP A 23 21.86 -4.87 7.82
C ASP A 23 21.25 -6.19 7.35
N SER A 24 20.77 -6.99 8.30
CA SER A 24 20.12 -8.27 8.06
C SER A 24 19.05 -8.54 9.09
N GLY A 25 17.90 -9.03 8.65
CA GLY A 25 16.80 -9.44 9.53
C GLY A 25 15.45 -8.96 9.02
N THR A 26 14.40 -9.45 9.66
CA THR A 26 13.03 -9.02 9.39
C THR A 26 12.34 -8.76 10.72
N VAL A 27 11.73 -7.59 10.83
CA VAL A 27 10.93 -7.19 11.99
C VAL A 27 9.46 -7.40 11.65
N PHE A 28 8.80 -8.27 12.40
CA PHE A 28 7.37 -8.52 12.32
C PHE A 28 6.64 -7.68 13.36
N LEU A 29 5.72 -6.86 12.91
CA LEU A 29 4.80 -6.09 13.75
C LEU A 29 3.39 -6.67 13.56
N THR A 30 2.76 -7.09 14.65
CA THR A 30 1.39 -7.59 14.64
C THR A 30 0.50 -6.73 15.52
N GLN A 31 -0.57 -6.20 14.94
CA GLN A 31 -1.61 -5.45 15.61
C GLN A 31 -2.86 -6.32 15.71
N LYS A 32 -3.38 -6.50 16.92
CA LYS A 32 -4.62 -7.23 17.17
C LYS A 32 -5.46 -6.48 18.20
N ARG A 33 -6.79 -6.55 18.08
CA ARG A 33 -7.69 -6.16 19.15
C ARG A 33 -7.41 -7.00 20.40
N TYR A 34 -7.35 -6.35 21.56
CA TYR A 34 -7.23 -7.01 22.85
C TYR A 34 -8.63 -7.22 23.43
N ASP A 35 -9.05 -8.48 23.45
CA ASP A 35 -10.37 -8.95 23.89
C ASP A 35 -10.30 -9.93 25.06
N TYR A 36 -9.11 -10.08 25.67
CA TYR A 36 -8.89 -11.03 26.75
C TYR A 36 -9.58 -10.55 28.04
N ASN A 37 -10.53 -11.34 28.51
CA ASN A 37 -11.20 -11.20 29.79
C ASN A 37 -10.80 -12.40 30.67
N GLU A 38 -10.25 -12.15 31.87
CA GLU A 38 -9.78 -13.22 32.77
C GLU A 38 -10.91 -14.13 33.26
N ASN A 39 -12.17 -13.69 33.21
CA ASN A 39 -13.31 -14.38 33.81
C ASN A 39 -14.39 -14.82 32.81
N ALA A 40 -14.15 -14.77 31.51
CA ALA A 40 -15.13 -15.19 30.51
C ALA A 40 -14.47 -15.77 29.25
N ASP A 41 -15.05 -16.85 28.71
CA ASP A 41 -14.82 -17.25 27.32
C ASP A 41 -15.06 -16.04 26.42
N SER A 42 -14.19 -15.84 25.43
CA SER A 42 -14.16 -14.69 24.53
C SER A 42 -15.58 -14.32 24.06
N ASN A 43 -16.13 -13.23 24.61
CA ASN A 43 -17.52 -12.86 24.38
C ASN A 43 -17.64 -12.31 22.95
N MET A 44 -18.23 -13.10 22.05
CA MET A 44 -18.46 -12.73 20.64
C MET A 44 -19.57 -11.69 20.45
N ASN A 45 -20.17 -11.16 21.52
CA ASN A 45 -21.12 -10.04 21.45
C ASN A 45 -20.39 -8.72 21.12
N ASN A 46 -19.99 -8.58 19.86
CA ASN A 46 -19.53 -7.31 19.30
C ASN A 46 -20.72 -6.36 19.14
N THR A 47 -21.02 -5.58 20.18
CA THR A 47 -21.82 -4.37 19.99
C THR A 47 -20.98 -3.33 19.24
N ALA A 48 -21.59 -2.64 18.29
CA ALA A 48 -20.90 -1.75 17.34
C ALA A 48 -20.12 -0.59 18.01
N ASP A 49 -20.47 -0.23 19.24
CA ASP A 49 -19.91 0.92 19.98
C ASP A 49 -18.86 0.55 21.04
N SER A 50 -18.47 -0.72 21.13
CA SER A 50 -17.48 -1.13 22.13
C SER A 50 -16.08 -0.62 21.78
N GLN A 51 -15.48 0.14 22.69
CA GLN A 51 -14.08 0.55 22.59
C GLN A 51 -13.17 -0.57 23.10
N TYR A 52 -12.13 -0.88 22.33
CA TYR A 52 -11.20 -1.95 22.66
C TYR A 52 -9.78 -1.43 22.71
N ASP A 53 -9.02 -2.02 23.62
CA ASP A 53 -7.58 -1.83 23.67
C ASP A 53 -6.92 -2.57 22.49
N VAL A 54 -5.74 -2.10 22.12
CA VAL A 54 -4.96 -2.67 21.02
C VAL A 54 -3.75 -3.38 21.59
N LEU A 55 -3.56 -4.63 21.19
CA LEU A 55 -2.35 -5.40 21.44
C LEU A 55 -1.40 -5.24 20.26
N LEU A 56 -0.24 -4.67 20.52
CA LEU A 56 0.85 -4.57 19.57
C LEU A 56 1.96 -5.52 19.98
N ARG A 57 2.48 -6.30 19.04
CA ARG A 57 3.64 -7.16 19.26
C ARG A 57 4.68 -6.90 18.19
N ALA A 58 5.93 -6.82 18.61
CA ALA A 58 7.09 -6.83 17.73
C ALA A 58 7.87 -8.11 17.94
N SER A 59 8.33 -8.71 16.86
CA SER A 59 9.29 -9.80 16.91
C SER A 59 10.30 -9.68 15.78
N ALA A 60 11.56 -9.96 16.08
CA ALA A 60 12.59 -10.05 15.07
C ALA A 60 13.58 -11.14 15.44
N GLN A 61 14.15 -11.74 14.40
CA GLN A 61 15.30 -12.61 14.54
C GLN A 61 16.52 -11.86 13.99
N VAL A 62 17.49 -11.61 14.86
CA VAL A 62 18.74 -10.95 14.51
C VAL A 62 19.88 -11.90 14.89
N GLY A 63 20.51 -12.51 13.89
CA GLY A 63 21.40 -13.65 14.08
C GLY A 63 20.68 -14.82 14.76
N ASP A 64 21.26 -15.34 15.83
CA ASP A 64 20.70 -16.46 16.61
C ASP A 64 19.75 -16.01 17.73
N LYS A 65 19.61 -14.70 17.96
CA LYS A 65 18.78 -14.16 19.05
C LYS A 65 17.40 -13.76 18.55
N GLN A 66 16.39 -14.20 19.30
CA GLN A 66 15.00 -13.84 19.05
C GLN A 66 14.55 -12.74 20.01
N HIS A 67 14.26 -11.57 19.47
CA HIS A 67 13.71 -10.44 20.20
C HIS A 67 12.20 -10.46 20.09
N LYS A 68 11.48 -10.35 21.21
CA LYS A 68 10.02 -10.26 21.26
C LYS A 68 9.64 -9.23 22.30
N THR A 69 8.72 -8.36 21.96
CA THR A 69 8.13 -7.39 22.89
C THR A 69 6.65 -7.23 22.56
N ALA A 70 5.83 -6.98 23.57
CA ALA A 70 4.41 -6.73 23.40
C ALA A 70 3.97 -5.58 24.27
N THR A 71 2.98 -4.81 23.81
CA THR A 71 2.38 -3.74 24.61
C THR A 71 0.88 -3.70 24.41
N ARG A 72 0.17 -3.31 25.47
CA ARG A 72 -1.27 -3.06 25.46
C ARG A 72 -1.49 -1.55 25.46
N ILE A 73 -2.17 -1.06 24.45
CA ILE A 73 -2.47 0.36 24.25
C ILE A 73 -3.95 0.56 24.55
N ALA A 74 -4.24 1.41 25.52
CA ALA A 74 -5.63 1.75 25.83
C ALA A 74 -6.23 2.63 24.73
N SER A 75 -7.53 2.48 24.47
CA SER A 75 -8.24 3.27 23.44
C SER A 75 -8.09 4.79 23.65
N THR A 76 -8.01 5.23 24.90
CA THR A 76 -7.88 6.65 25.29
C THR A 76 -6.55 7.31 24.90
N GLN A 77 -5.48 6.53 24.80
CA GLN A 77 -4.12 7.01 24.49
C GLN A 77 -3.68 6.66 23.06
N LEU A 78 -4.58 6.07 22.27
CA LEU A 78 -4.27 5.52 20.95
C LEU A 78 -3.77 6.59 19.98
N ASP A 79 -4.42 7.74 19.89
CA ASP A 79 -4.06 8.80 18.94
C ASP A 79 -2.66 9.37 19.22
N SER A 80 -2.33 9.61 20.50
CA SER A 80 -1.00 10.06 20.92
C SER A 80 0.08 9.03 20.56
N PHE A 81 -0.20 7.75 20.86
CA PHE A 81 0.72 6.65 20.55
C PHE A 81 0.93 6.51 19.04
N ILE A 82 -0.13 6.57 18.23
CA ILE A 82 -0.06 6.47 16.77
C ILE A 82 0.82 7.58 16.19
N GLY A 83 0.73 8.81 16.71
CA GLY A 83 1.59 9.92 16.28
C GLY A 83 3.08 9.60 16.45
N GLN A 84 3.47 9.15 17.64
CA GLN A 84 4.87 8.79 17.94
C GLN A 84 5.33 7.56 17.14
N TYR A 85 4.48 6.53 17.09
CA TYR A 85 4.74 5.28 16.37
C TYR A 85 4.91 5.49 14.86
N ASN A 86 4.04 6.28 14.22
CA ASN A 86 4.14 6.61 12.80
C ASN A 86 5.40 7.42 12.49
N SER A 87 5.74 8.39 13.36
CA SER A 87 6.97 9.16 13.21
C SER A 87 8.20 8.24 13.21
N LEU A 88 8.27 7.29 14.15
CA LEU A 88 9.33 6.28 14.22
C LEU A 88 9.37 5.39 12.98
N LEU A 89 8.22 4.90 12.50
CA LEU A 89 8.17 4.07 11.29
C LEU A 89 8.65 4.81 10.06
N HIS A 90 8.23 6.07 9.89
CA HIS A 90 8.70 6.89 8.79
C HIS A 90 10.22 7.11 8.87
N GLN A 91 10.75 7.49 10.03
CA GLN A 91 12.18 7.71 10.20
C GLN A 91 13.01 6.43 9.93
N SER A 92 12.58 5.29 10.46
CA SER A 92 13.31 4.02 10.35
C SER A 92 13.22 3.35 8.97
N LEU A 93 12.08 3.46 8.28
CA LEU A 93 11.83 2.76 7.01
C LEU A 93 12.07 3.63 5.77
N GLN A 94 11.88 4.95 5.84
CA GLN A 94 11.97 5.82 4.65
C GLN A 94 13.34 5.78 3.98
N ALA A 95 14.42 5.67 4.76
CA ALA A 95 15.78 5.57 4.24
C ALA A 95 16.05 4.22 3.55
N LYS A 96 15.37 3.14 3.98
CA LYS A 96 15.58 1.77 3.51
C LYS A 96 14.71 1.41 2.30
N MET A 97 13.64 2.16 2.04
CA MET A 97 12.77 1.91 0.89
C MET A 97 13.27 2.61 -0.38
N ARG A 98 13.09 1.94 -1.52
CA ARG A 98 13.37 2.56 -2.83
C ARG A 98 12.45 3.75 -3.03
N LYS A 99 13.01 4.85 -3.55
CA LYS A 99 12.23 6.03 -3.90
C LYS A 99 11.19 5.67 -4.97
N ARG A 100 9.98 6.20 -4.82
CA ARG A 100 8.92 6.03 -5.80
C ARG A 100 9.30 6.70 -7.12
N ASP A 101 9.34 5.92 -8.20
CA ASP A 101 9.62 6.43 -9.55
C ASP A 101 8.41 7.19 -10.13
N ARG A 102 8.15 8.39 -9.62
CA ARG A 102 7.02 9.24 -10.03
C ARG A 102 6.99 9.48 -11.54
N LYS A 103 8.15 9.57 -12.19
CA LYS A 103 8.28 9.70 -13.66
C LYS A 103 7.86 8.44 -14.42
N ARG A 104 8.13 7.23 -13.88
CA ARG A 104 7.72 5.97 -14.51
C ARG A 104 6.21 5.78 -14.40
N GLU A 105 5.66 6.05 -13.23
CA GLU A 105 4.22 5.96 -12.99
C GLU A 105 3.45 7.01 -13.79
N LYS A 106 3.90 8.27 -13.80
CA LYS A 106 3.31 9.32 -14.63
C LYS A 106 3.32 8.93 -16.11
N ARG A 107 4.45 8.41 -16.63
CA ARG A 107 4.50 7.89 -18.01
C ARG A 107 3.50 6.76 -18.27
N LYS A 108 3.33 5.83 -17.33
CA LYS A 108 2.31 4.77 -17.45
C LYS A 108 0.89 5.36 -17.51
N ALA A 109 0.60 6.31 -16.63
CA ALA A 109 -0.70 7.00 -16.59
C ALA A 109 -0.95 7.82 -17.88
N ASP A 110 0.05 8.57 -18.35
CA ASP A 110 -0.04 9.36 -19.58
C ASP A 110 -0.24 8.46 -20.81
N ILE A 111 0.48 7.33 -20.89
CA ILE A 111 0.29 6.34 -21.98
C ILE A 111 -1.12 5.75 -21.93
N ALA A 112 -1.62 5.42 -20.74
CA ALA A 112 -2.98 4.91 -20.58
C ALA A 112 -4.03 5.96 -21.00
N ALA A 113 -3.86 7.22 -20.59
CA ALA A 113 -4.72 8.33 -20.98
C ALA A 113 -4.69 8.58 -22.48
N ILE A 114 -3.52 8.56 -23.12
CA ILE A 114 -3.39 8.70 -24.58
C ILE A 114 -4.06 7.54 -25.30
N ARG A 115 -3.90 6.30 -24.81
CA ARG A 115 -4.57 5.12 -25.40
C ARG A 115 -6.09 5.24 -25.29
N LYS A 116 -6.60 5.64 -24.13
CA LYS A 116 -8.04 5.88 -23.90
C LYS A 116 -8.57 6.96 -24.84
N ARG A 117 -7.90 8.11 -24.91
CA ARG A 117 -8.28 9.21 -25.82
C ARG A 117 -8.29 8.79 -27.29
N LYS A 118 -7.29 8.01 -27.73
CA LYS A 118 -7.23 7.47 -29.11
C LYS A 118 -8.36 6.48 -29.42
N LEU A 119 -8.87 5.78 -28.41
CA LEU A 119 -10.02 4.87 -28.57
C LEU A 119 -11.33 5.66 -28.67
N GLU A 120 -11.48 6.73 -27.88
CA GLU A 120 -12.68 7.56 -27.82
C GLU A 120 -12.84 8.48 -29.03
N THR A 121 -11.77 9.12 -29.51
CA THR A 121 -11.86 10.09 -30.63
C THR A 121 -11.89 9.39 -31.99
N PRO A 122 -12.96 9.55 -32.81
CA PRO A 122 -12.98 9.07 -34.18
C PRO A 122 -11.92 9.76 -35.04
N THR A 123 -11.30 9.02 -35.96
CA THR A 123 -10.32 9.58 -36.90
C THR A 123 -11.01 10.23 -38.09
N ASP A 124 -10.68 11.49 -38.38
CA ASP A 124 -11.21 12.19 -39.56
C ASP A 124 -10.63 11.61 -40.86
N ILE A 125 -11.47 11.05 -41.73
CA ILE A 125 -11.07 10.37 -42.98
C ILE A 125 -11.21 11.33 -44.17
N PRO A 126 -10.13 11.63 -44.92
CA PRO A 126 -10.18 12.55 -46.06
C PRO A 126 -11.05 12.00 -47.20
N LYS A 127 -11.66 12.87 -48.00
CA LYS A 127 -12.57 12.46 -49.10
C LYS A 127 -11.86 11.83 -50.30
N THR A 128 -10.56 12.09 -50.50
CA THR A 128 -9.81 11.68 -51.69
C THR A 128 -9.40 10.20 -51.65
N LYS A 129 -10.23 9.35 -52.27
CA LYS A 129 -10.01 7.88 -52.33
C LYS A 129 -8.94 7.44 -53.35
N ARG A 130 -8.60 8.28 -54.35
CA ARG A 130 -7.71 7.96 -55.48
C ARG A 130 -6.59 9.01 -55.64
N GLY A 131 -5.56 8.70 -56.43
CA GLY A 131 -4.43 9.61 -56.70
C GLY A 131 -3.50 9.82 -55.51
N ALA A 132 -2.80 10.96 -55.47
CA ALA A 132 -1.76 11.28 -54.48
C ALA A 132 -2.24 11.19 -53.00
N GLY A 133 -3.54 11.34 -52.73
CA GLY A 133 -4.15 11.23 -51.39
C GLY A 133 -4.47 9.81 -50.93
N ARG A 134 -4.43 8.81 -51.82
CA ARG A 134 -4.90 7.43 -51.56
C ARG A 134 -4.21 6.78 -50.36
N ARG A 135 -2.89 6.97 -50.21
CA ARG A 135 -2.11 6.39 -49.10
C ARG A 135 -2.53 6.96 -47.73
N LYS A 136 -2.87 8.26 -47.67
CA LYS A 136 -3.38 8.91 -46.44
C LYS A 136 -4.79 8.40 -46.10
N PHE A 137 -5.66 8.26 -47.10
CA PHE A 137 -7.00 7.69 -46.95
C PHE A 137 -6.96 6.27 -46.39
N GLN A 138 -6.22 5.35 -47.02
CA GLN A 138 -6.12 3.96 -46.58
C GLN A 138 -5.59 3.82 -45.14
N ARG A 139 -4.60 4.62 -44.76
CA ARG A 139 -4.05 4.63 -43.39
C ARG A 139 -5.10 5.03 -42.34
N LYS A 140 -5.89 6.06 -42.62
CA LYS A 140 -6.93 6.56 -41.70
C LYS A 140 -8.11 5.59 -41.60
N VAL A 141 -8.56 5.01 -42.72
CA VAL A 141 -9.59 3.93 -42.72
C VAL A 141 -9.14 2.74 -41.88
N LYS A 142 -7.90 2.28 -42.05
CA LYS A 142 -7.34 1.16 -41.26
C LYS A 142 -7.22 1.49 -39.76
N ALA A 143 -6.96 2.75 -39.42
CA ALA A 143 -6.91 3.21 -38.04
C ALA A 143 -8.31 3.21 -37.39
N GLU A 144 -9.34 3.70 -38.11
CA GLU A 144 -10.72 3.68 -37.64
C GLU A 144 -11.24 2.24 -37.46
N GLN A 145 -10.96 1.36 -38.42
CA GLN A 145 -11.31 -0.06 -38.30
C GLN A 145 -10.68 -0.71 -37.06
N LYS A 146 -9.41 -0.42 -36.77
CA LYS A 146 -8.75 -0.90 -35.54
C LYS A 146 -9.38 -0.31 -34.28
N ARG A 147 -9.81 0.95 -34.30
CA ARG A 147 -10.51 1.60 -33.16
C ARG A 147 -11.83 0.90 -32.86
N VAL A 148 -12.65 0.68 -33.89
CA VAL A 148 -13.96 0.00 -33.78
C VAL A 148 -13.78 -1.45 -33.31
N GLN A 149 -12.82 -2.17 -33.86
CA GLN A 149 -12.50 -3.54 -33.40
C GLN A 149 -12.05 -3.57 -31.93
N ALA A 150 -11.28 -2.57 -31.48
CA ALA A 150 -10.85 -2.48 -30.09
C ALA A 150 -12.02 -2.16 -29.14
N LEU A 151 -12.95 -1.27 -29.54
CA LEU A 151 -14.18 -0.99 -28.79
C LEU A 151 -15.06 -2.24 -28.64
N ASN A 152 -15.26 -2.98 -29.74
CA ASN A 152 -16.10 -4.17 -29.76
C ASN A 152 -15.51 -5.34 -28.95
N LYS A 153 -14.21 -5.33 -28.65
CA LYS A 153 -13.54 -6.37 -27.85
C LYS A 153 -13.55 -6.04 -26.35
N THR A 154 -13.84 -4.80 -25.98
CA THR A 154 -13.91 -4.34 -24.58
C THR A 154 -15.32 -4.35 -24.01
N LEU A 155 -16.34 -4.55 -24.86
CA LEU A 155 -17.72 -4.87 -24.49
C LEU A 155 -17.87 -6.39 -24.38
#